data_AF-A0A2N6CR14-F1
#
_entry.id   AF-A0A2N6CR14-F1
#
_cell.length_a   1.000
_cell.length_b   1.000
_cell.length_c   1.000
_cell.angle_alpha   90.00
_cell.angle_beta   90.00
_cell.angle_gamma   90.00
#
_symmetry.space_group_name_H-M   'P 1'
#
loop_
_entity.id
_entity.type
_entity.pdbx_description
1 polymer ?
#
loop_
_entity_poly.entity_id
_entity_poly.type
_entity_poly.pdbx_seq_one_letter_code
_entity_poly.pdbx_strand_id
1 'polypeptide(L)' 'MTPARIKTEISVADLEKLDIRVGTIVAVDEVAGSRKLMKLSVDLGDHLRSVLAGIRQERADPQALV' A
#
# COMPACT_ATOMS: atom_id res chain seq x y z
N MET A 1 10.42 0.89 -25.12
CA MET A 1 10.57 1.44 -23.76
C MET A 1 11.97 1.13 -23.29
N THR A 2 12.76 2.13 -22.89
CA THR A 2 14.11 1.90 -22.36
C THR A 2 14.01 1.61 -20.86
N PRO A 3 14.49 0.45 -20.36
CA PRO A 3 14.41 0.13 -18.94
C PRO A 3 15.28 1.08 -18.11
N ALA A 4 14.87 1.31 -16.86
CA ALA A 4 15.66 2.07 -15.91
C ALA A 4 16.99 1.37 -15.62
N ARG A 5 18.05 2.13 -15.34
CA ARG A 5 19.34 1.58 -14.92
C ARG A 5 19.20 0.87 -13.56
N ILE A 6 19.94 -0.23 -13.41
CA ILE A 6 20.07 -0.95 -12.14
C ILE A 6 20.69 -0.02 -11.10
N LYS A 7 20.08 0.03 -9.92
CA LYS A 7 20.57 0.80 -8.77
C LYS A 7 21.69 0.03 -8.07
N THR A 8 22.58 0.75 -7.39
CA THR A 8 23.60 0.14 -6.53
C THR A 8 22.94 -0.60 -5.36
N GLU A 9 23.60 -1.66 -4.89
CA GLU A 9 23.20 -2.42 -3.71
C GLU A 9 23.26 -1.57 -2.43
N ILE A 10 22.41 -1.91 -1.46
CA ILE A 10 22.36 -1.31 -0.13
C ILE A 10 22.86 -2.31 0.92
N SER A 11 23.26 -1.82 2.08
CA SER A 11 23.65 -2.69 3.19
C SER A 11 22.44 -3.36 3.86
N VAL A 12 22.65 -4.49 4.53
CA VAL A 12 21.60 -5.14 5.35
C VAL A 12 21.12 -4.22 6.48
N ALA A 13 22.03 -3.45 7.07
CA ALA A 13 21.68 -2.47 8.11
C ALA A 13 20.74 -1.36 7.61
N ASP A 14 20.74 -1.04 6.30
CA ASP A 14 19.76 -0.11 5.74
C ASP A 14 18.38 -0.74 5.57
N LEU A 15 18.32 -2.04 5.27
CA LEU A 15 17.06 -2.79 5.22
C LEU A 15 16.43 -2.91 6.61
N GLU A 16 17.23 -3.16 7.65
CA GLU A 16 16.76 -3.29 9.04
C GLU A 16 16.13 -2.00 9.60
N LYS A 17 16.42 -0.84 9.01
CA LYS A 17 15.78 0.43 9.39
C LYS A 17 14.32 0.52 8.95
N LEU A 18 13.88 -0.33 8.02
CA LEU A 18 12.51 -0.33 7.50
C LEU A 18 11.61 -1.22 8.37
N ASP A 19 10.64 -0.60 9.06
CA ASP A 19 9.60 -1.33 9.80
C ASP A 19 8.51 -1.80 8.83
N ILE A 20 8.64 -3.04 8.35
CA ILE A 20 7.68 -3.67 7.43
C ILE A 20 6.83 -4.65 8.23
N ARG A 21 5.51 -4.45 8.21
CA ARG A 21 4.54 -5.26 8.95
C ARG A 21 3.43 -5.80 8.07
N VAL A 22 2.82 -6.89 8.55
CA VAL A 22 1.57 -7.43 7.99
C VAL A 22 0.40 -6.82 8.76
N GLY A 23 -0.63 -6.40 8.03
CA GLY A 23 -1.87 -5.91 8.61
C GLY A 23 -3.07 -6.37 7.81
N THR A 24 -4.24 -6.36 8.45
CA THR A 24 -5.52 -6.74 7.84
C THR A 24 -6.25 -5.48 7.40
N ILE A 25 -6.76 -5.45 6.16
CA ILE A 25 -7.59 -4.34 5.70
C ILE A 25 -8.97 -4.52 6.36
N VAL A 26 -9.40 -3.53 7.13
CA VAL A 26 -10.69 -3.55 7.83
C VAL A 26 -11.75 -2.65 7.19
N ALA A 27 -11.32 -1.70 6.35
CA ALA A 27 -12.23 -0.87 5.56
C ALA A 27 -11.55 -0.33 4.30
N VAL A 28 -12.37 -0.09 3.27
CA VAL A 28 -11.93 0.50 2.00
C VAL A 28 -12.90 1.62 1.60
N ASP A 29 -12.37 2.84 1.48
CA ASP A 29 -13.13 4.03 1.10
C ASP A 29 -12.66 4.59 -0.25
N GLU A 30 -13.59 5.16 -1.02
CA GLU A 30 -13.22 5.93 -2.19
C GLU A 30 -12.58 7.27 -1.79
N VAL A 31 -11.56 7.68 -2.55
CA VAL A 31 -10.93 8.99 -2.38
C VAL A 31 -11.63 9.99 -3.30
N ALA A 32 -12.33 10.95 -2.71
CA ALA A 32 -13.02 12.01 -3.46
C ALA A 32 -12.06 12.71 -4.44
N GLY A 33 -12.48 12.85 -5.69
CA GLY A 33 -11.68 13.47 -6.76
C GLY A 33 -10.58 12.58 -7.36
N SER A 34 -10.38 11.35 -6.89
CA SER A 34 -9.37 10.44 -7.45
C SER A 34 -10.00 9.30 -8.26
N ARG A 35 -9.55 9.13 -9.50
CA ARG A 35 -9.91 7.98 -10.35
C ARG A 35 -9.06 6.74 -10.09
N LYS A 36 -7.99 6.85 -9.31
CA LYS A 36 -6.97 5.78 -9.14
C LYS A 36 -6.79 5.33 -7.70
N LEU A 37 -7.06 6.19 -6.73
CA LEU A 37 -6.74 5.93 -5.33
C LEU A 37 -7.95 5.38 -4.57
N MET A 38 -7.66 4.45 -3.67
CA MET A 38 -8.53 3.99 -2.59
C MET A 38 -7.86 4.30 -1.25
N LYS A 39 -8.64 4.61 -0.23
CA LYS A 39 -8.18 4.73 1.15
C LYS A 39 -8.44 3.40 1.85
N LEU A 40 -7.39 2.78 2.35
CA LEU A 40 -7.43 1.53 3.09
C LEU A 40 -7.24 1.85 4.58
N SER A 41 -8.15 1.38 5.42
CA SER A 41 -7.93 1.33 6.86
C SER A 41 -7.35 -0.04 7.19
N VAL A 42 -6.11 -0.08 7.67
CA VAL A 42 -5.36 -1.31 7.92
C VAL A 42 -5.12 -1.45 9.41
N ASP A 43 -5.51 -2.58 9.96
CA ASP A 43 -5.23 -2.99 11.34
C ASP A 43 -3.90 -3.74 11.41
N LEU A 44 -2.98 -3.20 12.19
CA LEU A 44 -1.66 -3.78 12.45
C LEU A 44 -1.64 -4.57 13.78
N GLY A 45 -2.79 -4.70 14.45
CA GLY A 45 -2.99 -5.40 15.72
C GLY A 45 -2.88 -4.48 16.93
N ASP A 46 -1.96 -3.51 16.91
CA ASP A 46 -1.75 -2.51 17.98
C ASP A 46 -2.36 -1.14 17.64
N HIS A 47 -2.51 -0.81 16.36
CA HIS A 47 -3.14 0.41 15.89
C HIS A 47 -3.69 0.28 14.47
N LEU A 48 -4.63 1.18 14.15
CA LEU A 48 -5.15 1.36 12.80
C LEU A 48 -4.33 2.43 12.05
N ARG A 49 -4.04 2.18 10.77
CA ARG A 49 -3.47 3.17 9.86
C ARG A 49 -4.30 3.37 8.62
N SER A 50 -4.30 4.60 8.13
CA SER A 50 -4.87 4.95 6.84
C SER A 50 -3.78 4.94 5.77
N VAL A 51 -3.95 4.13 4.72
CA VAL A 51 -3.02 3.99 3.59
C VAL A 51 -3.74 4.34 2.29
N LEU A 52 -3.18 5.24 1.49
CA LEU A 52 -3.68 5.55 0.14
C LEU A 52 -2.99 4.66 -0.88
N ALA A 53 -3.76 3.85 -1.61
CA ALA A 53 -3.23 2.89 -2.57
C ALA A 53 -3.85 3.11 -3.96
N GLY A 54 -3.04 3.02 -5.01
CA GLY A 54 -3.42 3.21 -6.41
C GLY A 54 -4.18 2.05 -7.05
N ILE A 55 -4.98 1.31 -6.28
CA ILE A 55 -5.53 0.00 -6.66
C ILE A 55 -6.97 0.04 -7.18
N ARG A 56 -7.57 1.23 -7.34
CA ARG A 56 -8.99 1.38 -7.73
C ARG A 56 -9.35 0.65 -9.03
N GLN A 57 -8.39 0.53 -9.95
CA GLN A 57 -8.59 -0.07 -11.27
C GLN A 57 -8.07 -1.51 -11.36
N GLU A 58 -7.46 -2.04 -10.30
CA GLU A 58 -6.88 -3.39 -10.30
C GLU A 58 -7.93 -4.48 -10.07
N ARG A 59 -9.07 -4.13 -9.45
CA ARG A 59 -10.17 -5.05 -9.16
C ARG A 59 -11.49 -4.48 -9.63
N ALA A 60 -12.41 -5.36 -10.03
CA ALA A 60 -13.77 -4.98 -10.39
C ALA A 60 -14.54 -4.44 -9.17
N ASP A 61 -14.33 -5.05 -8.00
CA ASP A 61 -14.90 -4.61 -6.73
C ASP A 61 -13.78 -4.43 -5.69
N PRO A 62 -13.42 -3.17 -5.36
CA PRO A 62 -12.47 -2.87 -4.29
C PRO A 62 -12.93 -3.27 -2.89
N GLN A 63 -14.23 -3.46 -2.65
CA GLN A 63 -14.77 -3.83 -1.33
C GLN A 63 -14.46 -5.30 -0.98
N ALA A 64 -14.15 -6.14 -1.98
CA ALA A 64 -13.72 -7.52 -1.77
C ALA A 64 -12.31 -7.65 -1.14
N LEU A 65 -11.70 -6.55 -0.71
CA LEU A 65 -10.40 -6.51 -0.01
C LEU A 65 -10.53 -6.61 1.52
N VAL A 66 -11.74 -6.47 2.06
CA VAL A 66 -12.06 -6.60 3.49
C VAL A 66 -12.53 -8.02 3.79
#